data_AF-A0A6N8XAZ4-F1
#
_entry.id   AF-A0A6N8XAZ4-F1
#
_cell.length_a   1.000
_cell.length_b   1.000
_cell.length_c   1.000
_cell.angle_alpha   90.00
_cell.angle_beta   90.00
_cell.angle_gamma   90.00
#
_symmetry.space_group_name_H-M   'P 1'
#
loop_
_entity.id
_entity.type
_entity.pdbx_description
1 polymer ?
#
loop_
_entity_poly.entity_id
_entity_poly.type
_entity_poly.pdbx_seq_one_letter_code
_entity_poly.pdbx_strand_id
1 'polypeptide(L)'
;MPERLKPPNPLTGADRARFGAIGLGVVVAAACVLALGAPPTEQANRVTKVPGDGKSPSRTVASPRTAGYEGHGFPATAFEYAKMVEPQLGVPPRIDLGAGVEVPLYVDGIQKRGVLKSCDNPSRLGKGCISGSVLQRYEGRTRDGEPLPSVVWVSFGRNSSFAYRDKVHVLGSVQMIGYDEWTGATAFFESSDRIDTWADVDPETYRLTGEMPWIDDRQAFNRAFRTPGKGQCVECHQNDPFIHNTFIDAAKMPGTDDPVVPRIRTRDRNMRTDLPYHVLGGENWDMRTIHIEGNGCLDCHRIGMGTAMLFMRYGWHPNEHMPPKNPGSLSKDWEELLECWQNRPENTPGCDWVVPPTGDVLGQVVSTDYPHKAAFNQPGHEALNFPETGTGRDGLRGKSKRKFFGAKTRSDKAKQ
;
A
#
# COMPACT_ATOMS: atom_id res chain seq x y z
N MET A 1 -32.18 21.10 5.61
CA MET A 1 -32.49 19.85 4.88
C MET A 1 -32.84 20.21 3.45
N PRO A 2 -32.13 19.68 2.45
CA PRO A 2 -32.67 19.51 1.10
C PRO A 2 -32.75 18.02 0.71
N GLU A 3 -33.71 17.73 -0.16
CA GLU A 3 -34.19 16.40 -0.57
C GLU A 3 -33.12 15.53 -1.27
N ARG A 4 -33.09 14.23 -0.92
CA ARG A 4 -32.38 13.20 -1.67
C ARG A 4 -33.14 12.87 -2.94
N LEU A 5 -32.51 13.09 -4.09
CA LEU A 5 -32.92 12.49 -5.36
C LEU A 5 -32.69 10.97 -5.30
N LYS A 6 -33.77 10.20 -5.51
CA LYS A 6 -33.72 8.74 -5.63
C LYS A 6 -33.09 8.34 -6.99
N PRO A 7 -32.21 7.33 -7.03
CA PRO A 7 -31.80 6.71 -8.29
C PRO A 7 -32.91 5.81 -8.87
N PRO A 8 -32.93 5.58 -10.19
CA PRO A 8 -33.96 4.79 -10.87
C PRO A 8 -33.81 3.28 -10.63
N ASN A 9 -34.93 2.58 -10.61
CA ASN A 9 -35.03 1.11 -10.45
C ASN A 9 -34.26 0.35 -11.55
N PRO A 10 -33.55 -0.74 -11.21
CA PRO A 10 -33.06 -1.69 -12.19
C PRO A 10 -34.18 -2.61 -12.70
N LEU A 11 -34.08 -2.92 -13.99
CA LEU A 11 -34.95 -3.83 -14.74
C LEU A 11 -34.84 -5.27 -14.21
N THR A 12 -35.99 -5.93 -14.17
CA THR A 12 -36.21 -7.32 -13.74
C THR A 12 -36.13 -8.32 -14.89
N GLY A 13 -35.66 -9.55 -14.61
CA GLY A 13 -35.84 -10.75 -15.44
C GLY A 13 -34.58 -11.61 -15.48
N ALA A 14 -34.49 -12.69 -14.70
CA ALA A 14 -34.83 -14.07 -15.09
C ALA A 14 -33.91 -14.57 -16.24
N ASP A 15 -33.01 -15.53 -16.00
CA ASP A 15 -33.40 -16.94 -15.87
C ASP A 15 -32.52 -17.78 -14.93
N ARG A 16 -33.22 -18.62 -14.17
CA ARG A 16 -32.74 -19.82 -13.50
C ARG A 16 -32.79 -21.00 -14.48
N ALA A 17 -31.84 -21.93 -14.43
CA ALA A 17 -32.11 -23.37 -14.21
C ALA A 17 -30.88 -24.29 -14.38
N ARG A 18 -30.67 -25.14 -13.36
CA ARG A 18 -30.41 -26.62 -13.35
C ARG A 18 -29.17 -27.12 -14.12
N PHE A 19 -28.32 -28.02 -13.62
CA PHE A 19 -28.45 -29.36 -13.01
C PHE A 19 -27.20 -29.61 -12.12
N GLY A 20 -27.03 -30.58 -11.22
CA GLY A 20 -27.68 -31.85 -10.88
C GLY A 20 -26.75 -32.54 -9.85
N ALA A 21 -27.33 -33.30 -8.92
CA ALA A 21 -26.64 -33.98 -7.82
C ALA A 21 -26.08 -35.37 -8.23
N ILE A 22 -25.48 -36.06 -7.24
CA ILE A 22 -25.02 -37.48 -7.13
C ILE A 22 -23.49 -37.60 -7.31
N GLY A 23 -22.70 -38.23 -6.43
CA GLY A 23 -22.97 -38.97 -5.20
C GLY A 23 -21.69 -39.57 -4.59
N LEU A 24 -21.76 -39.85 -3.30
CA LEU A 24 -21.11 -40.88 -2.46
C LEU A 24 -19.79 -41.55 -2.88
N GLY A 25 -18.81 -41.56 -1.97
CA GLY A 25 -17.70 -42.52 -1.93
C GLY A 25 -16.82 -42.37 -0.68
N VAL A 26 -16.94 -43.32 0.26
CA VAL A 26 -16.25 -43.44 1.56
C VAL A 26 -15.13 -44.49 1.45
N VAL A 27 -13.92 -44.24 2.02
CA VAL A 27 -12.98 -45.17 2.73
C VAL A 27 -11.90 -44.26 3.40
N VAL A 28 -11.84 -44.03 4.73
CA VAL A 28 -11.34 -44.81 5.91
C VAL A 28 -9.81 -44.92 6.08
N ALA A 29 -9.35 -44.39 7.24
CA ALA A 29 -8.15 -44.66 8.06
C ALA A 29 -6.78 -44.17 7.55
N ALA A 30 -5.82 -43.69 8.37
CA ALA A 30 -5.58 -43.96 9.79
C ALA A 30 -4.94 -42.76 10.53
N ALA A 31 -5.12 -42.80 11.85
CA ALA A 31 -4.69 -41.82 12.85
C ALA A 31 -3.19 -41.90 13.18
N CYS A 32 -2.63 -40.77 13.65
CA CYS A 32 -1.59 -40.77 14.67
C CYS A 32 -1.87 -39.63 15.67
N VAL A 33 -2.18 -40.05 16.90
CA VAL A 33 -2.35 -39.25 18.11
C VAL A 33 -0.98 -39.02 18.72
N LEU A 34 -0.72 -37.84 19.31
CA LEU A 34 -0.14 -37.71 20.66
C LEU A 34 -0.22 -36.25 21.20
N ALA A 35 -0.94 -36.16 22.33
CA ALA A 35 -0.77 -35.31 23.54
C ALA A 35 -0.71 -33.77 23.38
N LEU A 36 -1.74 -33.01 23.79
CA LEU A 36 -2.19 -32.63 25.15
C LEU A 36 -1.40 -31.47 25.79
N GLY A 37 -2.05 -30.29 25.82
CA GLY A 37 -1.74 -29.16 26.71
C GLY A 37 -3.04 -28.40 27.01
N ALA A 38 -3.43 -28.35 28.29
CA ALA A 38 -4.74 -27.88 28.79
C ALA A 38 -4.96 -26.34 28.66
N PRO A 39 -6.22 -25.86 28.62
CA PRO A 39 -6.53 -24.43 28.64
C PRO A 39 -6.67 -23.91 30.09
N PRO A 40 -6.36 -22.62 30.35
CA PRO A 40 -6.64 -22.01 31.65
C PRO A 40 -8.10 -21.57 31.78
N THR A 41 -8.52 -21.59 33.03
CA THR A 41 -9.86 -21.48 33.59
C THR A 41 -10.47 -20.07 33.54
N GLU A 42 -11.78 -20.07 33.33
CA GLU A 42 -12.72 -18.97 33.42
C GLU A 42 -12.84 -18.49 34.89
N GLN A 43 -12.60 -17.20 35.15
CA GLN A 43 -13.04 -16.56 36.40
C GLN A 43 -14.10 -15.50 36.08
N ALA A 44 -15.33 -15.86 36.42
CA ALA A 44 -16.48 -14.97 36.51
C ALA A 44 -16.21 -13.88 37.56
N ASN A 45 -16.45 -12.61 37.21
CA ASN A 45 -16.59 -11.56 38.20
C ASN A 45 -17.95 -10.86 38.13
N ARG A 46 -18.58 -10.93 39.30
CA ARG A 46 -19.88 -10.48 39.77
C ARG A 46 -20.15 -9.00 39.44
N VAL A 47 -21.34 -8.73 38.91
CA VAL A 47 -21.94 -7.39 38.83
C VAL A 47 -22.51 -7.01 40.19
N THR A 48 -22.04 -5.91 40.77
CA THR A 48 -22.74 -5.19 41.86
C THR A 48 -23.24 -3.85 41.34
N LYS A 49 -24.51 -3.56 41.62
CA LYS A 49 -25.29 -2.43 41.12
C LYS A 49 -25.72 -1.56 42.30
N VAL A 50 -25.40 -0.26 42.32
CA VAL A 50 -26.18 0.80 43.02
C VAL A 50 -25.84 2.19 42.41
N PRO A 51 -26.60 3.28 42.67
CA PRO A 51 -27.54 3.90 41.74
C PRO A 51 -27.07 5.27 41.22
N GLY A 52 -27.82 5.81 40.25
CA GLY A 52 -27.40 6.93 39.42
C GLY A 52 -27.52 8.33 40.01
N ASP A 53 -27.04 9.28 39.20
CA ASP A 53 -27.53 10.65 39.16
C ASP A 53 -27.45 11.15 37.71
N GLY A 54 -28.55 11.77 37.28
CA GLY A 54 -28.79 12.16 35.90
C GLY A 54 -27.94 13.34 35.45
N LYS A 55 -27.33 13.18 34.28
CA LYS A 55 -27.03 14.24 33.29
C LYS A 55 -26.96 13.57 31.92
N SER A 56 -27.79 14.03 30.98
CA SER A 56 -27.80 13.55 29.59
C SER A 56 -26.39 13.65 28.97
N PRO A 57 -25.82 12.56 28.43
CA PRO A 57 -24.56 12.65 27.73
C PRO A 57 -24.79 12.97 26.24
N SER A 58 -24.14 14.04 25.81
CA SER A 58 -23.69 14.27 24.44
C SER A 58 -23.11 12.97 23.86
N ARG A 59 -23.55 12.63 22.65
CA ARG A 59 -23.18 11.39 21.96
C ARG A 59 -21.78 11.53 21.37
N THR A 60 -20.75 11.43 22.22
CA THR A 60 -19.37 11.23 21.79
C THR A 60 -19.26 9.82 21.25
N VAL A 61 -19.03 9.65 19.95
CA VAL A 61 -18.62 8.37 19.38
C VAL A 61 -17.17 8.16 19.79
N ALA A 62 -16.97 7.57 20.97
CA ALA A 62 -15.67 7.08 21.38
C ALA A 62 -15.35 5.85 20.53
N SER A 63 -14.24 5.89 19.79
CA SER A 63 -13.63 4.68 19.23
C SER A 63 -13.48 3.63 20.34
N PRO A 64 -13.88 2.37 20.10
CA PRO A 64 -13.63 1.32 21.06
C PRO A 64 -12.11 1.24 21.27
N ARG A 65 -11.63 1.51 22.49
CA ARG A 65 -10.33 1.02 22.91
C ARG A 65 -10.42 -0.51 22.91
N THR A 66 -9.95 -1.13 21.85
CA THR A 66 -9.83 -2.58 21.76
C THR A 66 -8.81 -3.05 22.80
N ALA A 67 -9.23 -4.03 23.58
CA ALA A 67 -8.42 -4.65 24.61
C ALA A 67 -7.21 -5.36 23.97
N GLY A 68 -6.01 -5.08 24.51
CA GLY A 68 -4.87 -5.99 24.53
C GLY A 68 -4.38 -6.56 23.20
N TYR A 69 -3.71 -5.75 22.38
CA TYR A 69 -2.74 -6.24 21.41
C TYR A 69 -1.32 -5.97 21.96
N GLU A 70 -0.67 -6.99 22.53
CA GLU A 70 0.77 -6.92 22.78
C GLU A 70 1.51 -7.03 21.44
N GLY A 71 2.02 -5.89 20.95
CA GLY A 71 2.77 -5.78 19.70
C GLY A 71 1.95 -5.18 18.55
N HIS A 72 2.40 -4.03 18.05
CA HIS A 72 2.05 -3.40 16.76
C HIS A 72 0.57 -3.21 16.35
N GLY A 73 -0.45 -3.42 17.20
CA GLY A 73 -1.86 -3.11 16.88
C GLY A 73 -2.53 -4.06 15.89
N PHE A 74 -1.77 -4.91 15.18
CA PHE A 74 -2.30 -5.91 14.25
C PHE A 74 -2.66 -7.23 14.93
N PRO A 75 -3.71 -7.92 14.46
CA PRO A 75 -3.98 -9.31 14.84
C PRO A 75 -2.88 -10.28 14.39
N ALA A 76 -2.83 -11.46 15.02
CA ALA A 76 -1.81 -12.47 14.72
C ALA A 76 -1.99 -13.13 13.35
N THR A 77 -3.22 -13.11 12.80
CA THR A 77 -3.53 -13.78 11.54
C THR A 77 -4.16 -12.84 10.52
N ALA A 78 -3.93 -13.10 9.23
CA ALA A 78 -4.50 -12.30 8.15
C ALA A 78 -6.04 -12.34 8.17
N PHE A 79 -6.65 -13.48 8.52
CA PHE A 79 -8.10 -13.59 8.65
C PHE A 79 -8.66 -12.69 9.76
N GLU A 80 -8.01 -12.66 10.93
CA GLU A 80 -8.45 -11.77 12.01
C GLU A 80 -8.26 -10.30 11.64
N TYR A 81 -7.19 -9.98 10.90
CA TYR A 81 -7.02 -8.66 10.35
C TYR A 81 -8.09 -8.31 9.30
N ALA A 82 -8.47 -9.25 8.42
CA ALA A 82 -9.59 -9.07 7.51
C ALA A 82 -10.90 -8.76 8.25
N LYS A 83 -11.16 -9.41 9.40
CA LYS A 83 -12.32 -9.11 10.26
C LYS A 83 -12.23 -7.73 10.93
N MET A 84 -11.03 -7.31 11.32
CA MET A 84 -10.80 -5.98 11.90
C MET A 84 -11.08 -4.87 10.89
N VAL A 85 -10.71 -5.04 9.62
CA VAL A 85 -10.86 -4.01 8.58
C VAL A 85 -12.24 -4.00 7.92
N GLU A 86 -12.96 -5.12 7.97
CA GLU A 86 -14.27 -5.31 7.34
C GLU A 86 -15.31 -4.21 7.63
N PRO A 87 -15.44 -3.66 8.86
CA PRO A 87 -16.41 -2.60 9.14
C PRO A 87 -16.17 -1.30 8.36
N GLN A 88 -14.95 -1.04 7.90
CA GLN A 88 -14.59 0.19 7.18
C GLN A 88 -14.36 -0.05 5.69
N LEU A 89 -13.81 -1.21 5.32
CA LEU A 89 -13.39 -1.50 3.94
C LEU A 89 -14.21 -2.62 3.27
N GLY A 90 -15.15 -3.22 4.00
CA GLY A 90 -15.81 -4.44 3.54
C GLY A 90 -14.85 -5.63 3.48
N VAL A 91 -15.29 -6.70 2.83
CA VAL A 91 -14.47 -7.91 2.70
C VAL A 91 -13.37 -7.68 1.65
N PRO A 92 -12.12 -8.14 1.91
CA PRO A 92 -11.11 -8.15 0.87
C PRO A 92 -11.60 -8.94 -0.36
N PRO A 93 -11.26 -8.56 -1.60
CA PRO A 93 -11.73 -9.24 -2.79
C PRO A 93 -11.15 -10.66 -2.96
N ARG A 94 -11.84 -11.50 -3.75
CA ARG A 94 -11.23 -12.71 -4.32
C ARG A 94 -10.27 -12.29 -5.43
N ILE A 95 -9.05 -12.83 -5.42
CA ILE A 95 -8.00 -12.47 -6.39
C ILE A 95 -7.80 -13.64 -7.36
N ASP A 96 -8.09 -13.39 -8.63
CA ASP A 96 -7.76 -14.26 -9.76
C ASP A 96 -6.70 -13.56 -10.62
N LEU A 97 -5.46 -14.03 -10.53
CA LEU A 97 -4.32 -13.46 -11.24
C LEU A 97 -4.48 -13.58 -12.77
N GLY A 98 -5.16 -14.63 -13.26
CA GLY A 98 -5.42 -14.83 -14.69
C GLY A 98 -6.37 -13.79 -15.28
N ALA A 99 -7.35 -13.34 -14.47
CA ALA A 99 -8.25 -12.26 -14.82
C ALA A 99 -7.65 -10.85 -14.66
N GLY A 100 -6.43 -10.74 -14.11
CA GLY A 100 -5.78 -9.45 -13.89
C GLY A 100 -5.26 -8.78 -15.15
N VAL A 101 -5.25 -7.45 -15.17
CA VAL A 101 -4.66 -6.66 -16.26
C VAL A 101 -3.14 -6.80 -16.21
N GLU A 102 -2.52 -7.24 -17.29
CA GLU A 102 -1.06 -7.32 -17.41
C GLU A 102 -0.44 -5.92 -17.26
N VAL A 103 0.65 -5.82 -16.51
CA VAL A 103 1.55 -4.66 -16.56
C VAL A 103 2.49 -4.85 -17.76
N PRO A 104 2.30 -4.15 -18.88
CA PRO A 104 3.13 -4.34 -20.06
C PRO A 104 4.52 -3.76 -19.84
N LEU A 105 5.53 -4.39 -20.44
CA LEU A 105 6.89 -3.85 -20.52
C LEU A 105 7.22 -3.49 -21.96
N TYR A 106 7.92 -2.37 -22.15
CA TYR A 106 8.30 -1.89 -23.48
C TYR A 106 9.83 -1.86 -23.65
N VAL A 107 10.29 -2.12 -24.86
CA VAL A 107 11.65 -1.88 -25.32
C VAL A 107 11.54 -1.16 -26.66
N ASP A 108 12.09 0.04 -26.74
CA ASP A 108 12.00 0.90 -27.92
C ASP A 108 10.54 1.14 -28.35
N GLY A 109 9.63 1.29 -27.37
CA GLY A 109 8.20 1.50 -27.58
C GLY A 109 7.42 0.24 -27.98
N ILE A 110 8.06 -0.92 -28.12
CA ILE A 110 7.42 -2.18 -28.51
C ILE A 110 7.23 -3.05 -27.26
N GLN A 111 6.02 -3.58 -27.05
CA GLN A 111 5.76 -4.48 -25.93
C GLN A 111 6.63 -5.75 -26.05
N LYS A 112 7.30 -6.12 -24.96
CA LYS A 112 8.13 -7.32 -24.84
C LYS A 112 7.76 -8.12 -23.60
N ARG A 113 7.96 -9.43 -23.69
CA ARG A 113 7.69 -10.40 -22.61
C ARG A 113 8.96 -11.15 -22.23
N GLY A 114 8.97 -11.70 -21.03
CA GLY A 114 10.07 -12.45 -20.44
C GLY A 114 10.93 -11.62 -19.49
N VAL A 115 12.14 -12.11 -19.29
CA VAL A 115 13.17 -11.46 -18.46
C VAL A 115 14.04 -10.60 -19.38
N LEU A 116 13.90 -9.29 -19.24
CA LEU A 116 14.53 -8.30 -20.10
C LEU A 116 15.73 -7.68 -19.39
N LYS A 117 16.81 -7.40 -20.15
CA LYS A 117 17.99 -6.70 -19.63
C LYS A 117 17.66 -5.27 -19.20
N SER A 118 16.79 -4.60 -19.94
CA SER A 118 16.29 -3.25 -19.70
C SER A 118 14.93 -3.08 -20.36
N CYS A 119 14.20 -2.04 -19.98
CA CYS A 119 12.89 -1.68 -20.51
C CYS A 119 12.67 -0.17 -20.34
N ASP A 120 11.76 0.38 -21.12
CA ASP A 120 11.43 1.81 -21.15
C ASP A 120 10.71 2.25 -19.86
N ASN A 121 9.97 1.33 -19.25
CA ASN A 121 9.15 1.52 -18.06
C ASN A 121 9.55 0.58 -16.90
N PRO A 122 10.77 0.70 -16.34
CA PRO A 122 11.21 -0.14 -15.24
C PRO A 122 10.43 0.15 -13.96
N SER A 123 10.34 -0.82 -13.06
CA SER A 123 9.62 -0.67 -11.78
C SER A 123 10.17 0.46 -10.89
N ARG A 124 11.46 0.80 -11.02
CA ARG A 124 12.20 1.77 -10.18
C ARG A 124 12.09 1.50 -8.67
N LEU A 125 11.76 0.27 -8.28
CA LEU A 125 11.64 -0.20 -6.89
C LEU A 125 12.61 -1.36 -6.63
N GLY A 126 13.84 -1.26 -7.17
CA GLY A 126 14.90 -2.26 -6.96
C GLY A 126 14.73 -3.61 -7.65
N LYS A 127 13.84 -3.71 -8.65
CA LYS A 127 13.63 -4.94 -9.43
C LYS A 127 13.92 -4.73 -10.92
N GLY A 128 14.42 -5.77 -11.56
CA GLY A 128 14.68 -5.80 -13.01
C GLY A 128 13.41 -5.77 -13.86
N CYS A 129 13.59 -5.73 -15.18
CA CYS A 129 12.49 -5.71 -16.14
C CYS A 129 11.98 -7.14 -16.39
N ILE A 130 11.03 -7.60 -15.58
CA ILE A 130 10.38 -8.92 -15.71
C ILE A 130 8.90 -8.71 -16.02
N SER A 131 8.43 -9.26 -17.15
CA SER A 131 7.03 -9.12 -17.56
C SER A 131 6.09 -10.02 -16.75
N GLY A 132 4.78 -9.81 -16.94
CA GLY A 132 3.76 -10.73 -16.46
C GLY A 132 3.28 -10.50 -15.04
N SER A 133 3.66 -9.38 -14.43
CA SER A 133 2.93 -8.88 -13.27
C SER A 133 1.51 -8.46 -13.69
N VAL A 134 0.54 -8.58 -12.79
CA VAL A 134 -0.86 -8.29 -13.05
C VAL A 134 -1.46 -7.41 -11.96
N LEU A 135 -2.38 -6.53 -12.35
CA LEU A 135 -3.12 -5.64 -11.45
C LEU A 135 -4.63 -5.87 -11.59
N GLN A 136 -5.34 -5.79 -10.48
CA GLN A 136 -6.80 -5.76 -10.46
C GLN A 136 -7.29 -4.67 -9.54
N ARG A 137 -8.40 -4.04 -9.92
CA ARG A 137 -9.12 -3.05 -9.13
C ARG A 137 -10.53 -3.56 -8.88
N TYR A 138 -10.97 -3.44 -7.64
CA TYR A 138 -12.29 -3.85 -7.19
C TYR A 138 -12.96 -2.70 -6.45
N GLU A 139 -14.26 -2.56 -6.65
CA GLU A 139 -15.11 -1.81 -5.75
C GLU A 139 -15.28 -2.61 -4.44
N GLY A 140 -15.19 -1.94 -3.30
CA GLY A 140 -15.42 -2.57 -2.00
C GLY A 140 -16.84 -3.11 -1.87
N ARG A 141 -16.99 -4.18 -1.10
CA ARG A 141 -18.29 -4.82 -0.85
C ARG A 141 -18.38 -5.30 0.59
N THR A 142 -19.58 -5.21 1.16
CA THR A 142 -19.89 -5.89 2.42
C THR A 142 -19.83 -7.41 2.23
N ARG A 143 -19.87 -8.18 3.33
CA ARG A 143 -19.93 -9.65 3.28
C ARG A 143 -21.11 -10.17 2.46
N ASP A 144 -22.25 -9.48 2.49
CA ASP A 144 -23.47 -9.89 1.79
C ASP A 144 -23.47 -9.43 0.32
N GLY A 145 -22.40 -8.75 -0.14
CA GLY A 145 -22.20 -8.33 -1.52
C GLY A 145 -22.63 -6.89 -1.82
N GLU A 146 -23.21 -6.18 -0.85
CA GLU A 146 -23.64 -4.79 -1.03
C GLU A 146 -22.44 -3.88 -1.34
N PRO A 147 -22.55 -3.01 -2.35
CA PRO A 147 -21.46 -2.12 -2.77
C PRO A 147 -21.08 -1.10 -1.70
N LEU A 148 -19.78 -0.78 -1.63
CA LEU A 148 -19.20 0.31 -0.85
C LEU A 148 -18.47 1.25 -1.82
N PRO A 149 -19.16 2.23 -2.44
CA PRO A 149 -18.63 2.98 -3.58
C PRO A 149 -17.42 3.86 -3.29
N SER A 150 -17.19 4.23 -2.02
CA SER A 150 -15.99 4.98 -1.61
C SER A 150 -14.78 4.08 -1.38
N VAL A 151 -14.98 2.77 -1.31
CA VAL A 151 -13.91 1.82 -1.04
C VAL A 151 -13.40 1.23 -2.34
N VAL A 152 -12.09 1.27 -2.50
CA VAL A 152 -11.38 0.61 -3.57
C VAL A 152 -10.38 -0.39 -3.01
N TRP A 153 -10.37 -1.58 -3.60
CA TRP A 153 -9.32 -2.56 -3.38
C TRP A 153 -8.48 -2.70 -4.64
N VAL A 154 -7.16 -2.74 -4.49
CA VAL A 154 -6.22 -3.05 -5.56
C VAL A 154 -5.41 -4.27 -5.16
N SER A 155 -5.32 -5.25 -6.05
CA SER A 155 -4.35 -6.33 -5.91
C SER A 155 -3.26 -6.21 -6.95
N PHE A 156 -2.03 -6.48 -6.53
CA PHE A 156 -0.85 -6.51 -7.39
C PHE A 156 -0.17 -7.87 -7.29
N GLY A 157 -0.33 -8.69 -8.32
CA GLY A 157 0.45 -9.91 -8.50
C GLY A 157 1.79 -9.55 -9.14
N ARG A 158 2.84 -9.44 -8.34
CA ARG A 158 4.18 -9.12 -8.80
C ARG A 158 4.91 -10.38 -9.25
N ASN A 159 5.27 -10.44 -10.53
CA ASN A 159 6.17 -11.48 -11.03
C ASN A 159 7.63 -11.09 -10.76
N SER A 160 8.40 -12.01 -10.18
CA SER A 160 9.85 -11.86 -9.96
C SER A 160 10.63 -13.12 -10.35
N SER A 161 10.06 -13.96 -11.22
CA SER A 161 10.67 -15.21 -11.66
C SER A 161 11.75 -14.95 -12.73
N PHE A 162 13.02 -15.01 -12.34
CA PHE A 162 14.18 -14.71 -13.21
C PHE A 162 14.57 -15.82 -14.19
N ALA A 163 14.08 -17.04 -14.00
CA ALA A 163 14.33 -18.13 -14.94
C ALA A 163 13.23 -19.18 -14.84
N TYR A 164 12.43 -19.28 -15.90
CA TYR A 164 11.53 -20.42 -16.11
C TYR A 164 12.30 -21.73 -16.40
N ARG A 165 13.64 -21.67 -16.48
CA ARG A 165 14.45 -22.76 -17.03
C ARG A 165 14.51 -24.02 -16.18
N ASP A 166 14.20 -23.96 -14.88
CA ASP A 166 14.34 -25.13 -13.99
C ASP A 166 13.14 -25.43 -13.06
N LYS A 167 11.97 -24.78 -13.26
CA LYS A 167 10.69 -25.08 -12.55
C LYS A 167 10.77 -25.33 -11.03
N VAL A 168 11.63 -24.66 -10.26
CA VAL A 168 11.69 -24.98 -8.82
C VAL A 168 10.64 -24.19 -8.02
N HIS A 169 10.43 -22.89 -8.29
CA HIS A 169 9.45 -22.07 -7.59
C HIS A 169 8.98 -20.87 -8.43
N VAL A 170 7.73 -20.46 -8.23
CA VAL A 170 7.20 -19.17 -8.69
C VAL A 170 7.59 -18.12 -7.66
N LEU A 171 8.51 -17.25 -8.05
CA LEU A 171 8.97 -16.15 -7.22
C LEU A 171 8.19 -14.89 -7.54
N GLY A 172 7.65 -14.29 -6.49
CA GLY A 172 6.76 -13.17 -6.62
C GLY A 172 5.91 -13.02 -5.37
N SER A 173 5.05 -12.02 -5.38
CA SER A 173 4.17 -11.78 -4.24
C SER A 173 2.87 -11.15 -4.72
N VAL A 174 1.80 -11.41 -3.98
CA VAL A 174 0.50 -10.79 -4.19
C VAL A 174 0.29 -9.79 -3.06
N GLN A 175 0.27 -8.50 -3.41
CA GLN A 175 -0.11 -7.43 -2.51
C GLN A 175 -1.60 -7.14 -2.68
N MET A 176 -2.26 -6.74 -1.61
CA MET A 176 -3.63 -6.22 -1.65
C MET A 176 -3.75 -5.02 -0.73
N ILE A 177 -4.29 -3.94 -1.26
CA ILE A 177 -4.45 -2.67 -0.58
C ILE A 177 -5.91 -2.26 -0.69
N GLY A 178 -6.58 -2.10 0.45
CA GLY A 178 -7.91 -1.52 0.54
C GLY A 178 -7.81 -0.08 1.01
N TYR A 179 -8.59 0.82 0.42
CA TYR A 179 -8.65 2.23 0.77
C TYR A 179 -10.07 2.75 0.68
N ASP A 180 -10.52 3.47 1.71
CA ASP A 180 -11.75 4.27 1.68
C ASP A 180 -11.41 5.72 1.36
N GLU A 181 -11.83 6.20 0.19
CA GLU A 181 -11.58 7.55 -0.31
C GLU A 181 -12.22 8.65 0.56
N TRP A 182 -13.18 8.31 1.42
CA TRP A 182 -13.84 9.27 2.30
C TRP A 182 -13.20 9.39 3.67
N THR A 183 -12.86 8.25 4.30
CA THR A 183 -12.34 8.21 5.67
C THR A 183 -10.82 8.11 5.73
N GLY A 184 -10.21 7.66 4.64
CA GLY A 184 -8.78 7.40 4.56
C GLY A 184 -8.34 6.10 5.17
N ALA A 185 -9.28 5.26 5.60
CA ALA A 185 -8.98 3.96 6.17
C ALA A 185 -8.24 3.10 5.14
N THR A 186 -7.09 2.57 5.52
CA THR A 186 -6.25 1.74 4.65
C THR A 186 -5.90 0.42 5.30
N ALA A 187 -5.91 -0.65 4.51
CA ALA A 187 -5.42 -1.96 4.93
C ALA A 187 -4.43 -2.52 3.92
N PHE A 188 -3.30 -3.03 4.41
CA PHE A 188 -2.28 -3.72 3.62
C PHE A 188 -2.25 -5.21 3.92
N PHE A 189 -2.29 -6.02 2.86
CA PHE A 189 -2.03 -7.45 2.91
C PHE A 189 -0.91 -7.77 1.93
N GLU A 190 -0.06 -8.71 2.32
CA GLU A 190 1.01 -9.20 1.45
C GLU A 190 1.10 -10.71 1.58
N SER A 191 1.38 -11.40 0.47
CA SER A 191 1.74 -12.81 0.51
C SER A 191 3.21 -13.02 0.89
N SER A 192 3.64 -14.28 1.00
CA SER A 192 5.07 -14.57 0.98
C SER A 192 5.66 -14.38 -0.43
N ASP A 193 6.99 -14.34 -0.55
CA ASP A 193 7.71 -14.24 -1.84
C ASP A 193 7.71 -15.55 -2.65
N ARG A 194 7.16 -16.63 -2.07
CA ARG A 194 6.94 -17.92 -2.73
C ARG A 194 5.44 -18.18 -2.80
N ILE A 195 4.89 -18.03 -4.00
CA ILE A 195 3.46 -18.11 -4.25
C ILE A 195 3.07 -19.34 -5.08
N ASP A 196 4.00 -20.26 -5.33
CA ASP A 196 3.80 -21.45 -6.17
C ASP A 196 2.68 -22.40 -5.71
N THR A 197 2.24 -22.30 -4.46
CA THR A 197 1.06 -23.03 -3.98
C THR A 197 -0.25 -22.55 -4.62
N TRP A 198 -0.32 -21.28 -5.03
CA TRP A 198 -1.55 -20.60 -5.45
C TRP A 198 -1.46 -19.98 -6.85
N ALA A 199 -0.24 -19.76 -7.33
CA ALA A 199 0.00 -19.07 -8.58
C ALA A 199 0.99 -19.85 -9.45
N ASP A 200 0.83 -19.73 -10.76
CA ASP A 200 1.78 -20.16 -11.77
C ASP A 200 2.13 -19.00 -12.70
N VAL A 201 3.11 -19.19 -13.57
CA VAL A 201 3.41 -18.29 -14.66
C VAL A 201 3.07 -19.00 -15.97
N ASP A 202 2.21 -18.42 -16.77
CA ASP A 202 1.86 -18.95 -18.09
C ASP A 202 3.12 -18.96 -18.99
N PRO A 203 3.52 -20.11 -19.57
CA PRO A 203 4.74 -20.21 -20.36
C PRO A 203 4.66 -19.51 -21.72
N GLU A 204 3.46 -19.26 -22.25
CA GLU A 204 3.24 -18.56 -23.52
C GLU A 204 3.18 -17.05 -23.30
N THR A 205 2.46 -16.62 -22.26
CA THR A 205 2.22 -15.19 -22.02
C THR A 205 3.16 -14.57 -20.98
N TYR A 206 3.91 -15.38 -20.22
CA TYR A 206 4.70 -14.99 -19.05
C TYR A 206 3.90 -14.37 -17.91
N ARG A 207 2.56 -14.33 -17.99
CA ARG A 207 1.68 -13.72 -16.99
C ARG A 207 1.55 -14.62 -15.77
N LEU A 208 1.47 -14.00 -14.59
CA LEU A 208 0.99 -14.71 -13.41
C LEU A 208 -0.47 -15.13 -13.61
N THR A 209 -0.77 -16.37 -13.23
CA THR A 209 -2.10 -16.98 -13.26
C THR A 209 -2.36 -17.70 -11.93
N GLY A 210 -3.60 -18.11 -11.70
CA GLY A 210 -4.02 -18.80 -10.47
C GLY A 210 -4.91 -17.95 -9.58
N GLU A 211 -5.49 -18.60 -8.57
CA GLU A 211 -6.43 -17.99 -7.64
C GLU A 211 -5.84 -17.99 -6.24
N MET A 212 -5.83 -16.83 -5.59
CA MET A 212 -5.39 -16.72 -4.21
C MET A 212 -6.50 -17.19 -3.26
N PRO A 213 -6.16 -17.87 -2.15
CA PRO A 213 -7.13 -18.18 -1.12
C PRO A 213 -7.89 -16.95 -0.63
N TRP A 214 -9.15 -17.16 -0.23
CA TRP A 214 -10.04 -16.11 0.24
C TRP A 214 -10.51 -16.37 1.66
N ILE A 215 -11.20 -15.40 2.27
CA ILE A 215 -11.60 -15.42 3.68
C ILE A 215 -12.63 -16.51 4.03
N ASP A 216 -13.20 -17.23 3.05
CA ASP A 216 -14.05 -18.40 3.28
C ASP A 216 -13.25 -19.62 3.75
N ASP A 217 -12.02 -19.78 3.27
CA ASP A 217 -11.03 -20.72 3.80
C ASP A 217 -10.02 -19.98 4.70
N ARG A 218 -10.38 -19.85 5.98
CA ARG A 218 -9.53 -19.21 7.00
C ARG A 218 -8.10 -19.78 7.01
N GLN A 219 -7.95 -21.10 6.87
CA GLN A 219 -6.63 -21.72 6.99
C GLN A 219 -5.77 -21.41 5.77
N ALA A 220 -6.32 -21.53 4.56
CA ALA A 220 -5.60 -21.20 3.34
C ALA A 220 -5.30 -19.69 3.26
N PHE A 221 -6.24 -18.83 3.65
CA PHE A 221 -6.03 -17.38 3.69
C PHE A 221 -4.87 -16.98 4.62
N ASN A 222 -4.82 -17.57 5.81
CA ASN A 222 -3.73 -17.34 6.78
C ASN A 222 -2.38 -17.89 6.32
N ARG A 223 -2.34 -18.88 5.42
CA ARG A 223 -1.10 -19.35 4.79
C ARG A 223 -0.68 -18.46 3.63
N ALA A 224 -1.64 -17.93 2.88
CA ALA A 224 -1.40 -17.12 1.71
C ALA A 224 -0.95 -15.70 2.06
N PHE A 225 -1.61 -15.07 3.04
CA PHE A 225 -1.40 -13.67 3.39
C PHE A 225 -0.91 -13.52 4.84
N ARG A 226 -0.15 -12.45 5.05
CA ARG A 226 0.29 -11.98 6.36
C ARG A 226 -0.22 -10.56 6.63
N THR A 227 -0.33 -10.22 7.91
CA THR A 227 -0.43 -8.83 8.35
C THR A 227 0.90 -8.11 8.16
N PRO A 228 0.92 -6.77 8.10
CA PRO A 228 2.17 -6.00 8.00
C PRO A 228 3.23 -6.31 9.08
N GLY A 229 2.79 -6.67 10.29
CA GLY A 229 3.67 -7.10 11.37
C GLY A 229 4.55 -5.95 11.88
N LYS A 230 5.88 -6.15 11.92
CA LYS A 230 6.84 -5.15 12.41
C LYS A 230 7.25 -4.12 11.36
N GLY A 231 7.12 -4.46 10.08
CA GLY A 231 7.42 -3.56 8.97
C GLY A 231 6.27 -2.58 8.78
N GLN A 232 6.60 -1.31 8.56
CA GLN A 232 5.59 -0.30 8.28
C GLN A 232 5.46 -0.15 6.76
N CYS A 233 4.35 -0.63 6.17
CA CYS A 233 4.10 -0.47 4.73
C CYS A 233 4.16 1.00 4.28
N VAL A 234 3.90 1.91 5.21
CA VAL A 234 4.00 3.36 5.00
C VAL A 234 5.44 3.86 4.81
N GLU A 235 6.47 3.04 4.97
CA GLU A 235 7.82 3.38 4.51
C GLU A 235 7.84 3.68 3.00
N CYS A 236 7.09 2.89 2.21
CA CYS A 236 6.92 3.09 0.77
C CYS A 236 5.62 3.85 0.44
N HIS A 237 4.58 3.70 1.27
CA HIS A 237 3.23 4.23 1.06
C HIS A 237 2.93 5.43 1.95
N GLN A 238 3.92 6.25 2.30
CA GLN A 238 3.76 7.30 3.33
C GLN A 238 2.80 8.43 2.93
N ASN A 239 2.86 8.80 1.66
CA ASN A 239 2.01 9.83 1.09
C ASN A 239 0.60 9.29 0.82
N ASP A 240 0.53 8.15 0.13
CA ASP A 240 -0.67 7.62 -0.49
C ASP A 240 -0.66 6.09 -0.38
N PRO A 241 -1.83 5.42 -0.19
CA PRO A 241 -1.91 3.97 -0.20
C PRO A 241 -1.45 3.34 -1.52
N PHE A 242 -1.45 4.07 -2.63
CA PHE A 242 -1.06 3.59 -3.95
C PHE A 242 0.19 4.29 -4.49
N ILE A 243 1.16 3.49 -4.94
CA ILE A 243 2.37 4.00 -5.59
C ILE A 243 2.14 4.07 -7.09
N HIS A 244 2.32 5.27 -7.65
CA HIS A 244 2.29 5.50 -9.08
C HIS A 244 3.70 5.66 -9.65
N ASN A 245 3.97 4.95 -10.74
CA ASN A 245 5.16 5.12 -11.57
C ASN A 245 4.86 4.62 -12.99
N THR A 246 5.78 4.81 -13.94
CA THR A 246 5.57 4.42 -15.34
C THR A 246 5.35 2.92 -15.54
N PHE A 247 5.81 2.07 -14.62
CA PHE A 247 5.54 0.63 -14.65
C PHE A 247 4.10 0.34 -14.22
N ILE A 248 3.70 0.77 -13.02
CA ILE A 248 2.34 0.54 -12.48
C ILE A 248 1.27 1.20 -13.37
N ASP A 249 1.51 2.44 -13.81
CA ASP A 249 0.54 3.19 -14.62
C ASP A 249 0.42 2.67 -16.06
N ALA A 250 1.30 1.75 -16.49
CA ALA A 250 1.21 1.12 -17.80
C ALA A 250 0.07 0.08 -17.88
N ALA A 251 -0.37 -0.47 -16.75
CA ALA A 251 -1.57 -1.30 -16.72
C ALA A 251 -2.81 -0.39 -16.78
N LYS A 252 -3.58 -0.50 -17.86
CA LYS A 252 -4.79 0.31 -18.12
C LYS A 252 -6.05 -0.50 -17.97
N MET A 253 -7.10 0.11 -17.43
CA MET A 253 -8.42 -0.49 -17.40
C MET A 253 -8.88 -0.77 -18.83
N PRO A 254 -9.40 -1.99 -19.15
CA PRO A 254 -9.78 -2.35 -20.50
C PRO A 254 -10.72 -1.32 -21.15
N GLY A 255 -10.37 -0.86 -22.36
CA GLY A 255 -11.16 0.12 -23.11
C GLY A 255 -10.98 1.58 -22.66
N THR A 256 -10.00 1.88 -21.79
CA THR A 256 -9.72 3.23 -21.31
C THR A 256 -8.21 3.52 -21.26
N ASP A 257 -7.83 4.79 -21.11
CA ASP A 257 -6.45 5.20 -20.81
C ASP A 257 -6.17 5.33 -19.29
N ASP A 258 -7.18 5.06 -18.47
CA ASP A 258 -7.08 5.17 -17.02
C ASP A 258 -6.27 4.00 -16.44
N PRO A 259 -5.31 4.27 -15.52
CA PRO A 259 -4.57 3.20 -14.87
C PRO A 259 -5.49 2.32 -14.03
N VAL A 260 -5.12 1.04 -13.88
CA VAL A 260 -5.83 0.11 -12.99
C VAL A 260 -5.73 0.57 -11.55
N VAL A 261 -4.55 1.03 -11.13
CA VAL A 261 -4.37 1.67 -9.83
C VAL A 261 -5.03 3.06 -9.87
N PRO A 262 -5.99 3.35 -8.98
CA PRO A 262 -6.66 4.64 -8.98
C PRO A 262 -5.68 5.75 -8.61
N ARG A 263 -5.72 6.85 -9.35
CA ARG A 263 -5.11 8.10 -8.90
C ARG A 263 -6.03 8.71 -7.88
N ILE A 264 -5.68 8.61 -6.61
CA ILE A 264 -6.42 9.31 -5.56
C ILE A 264 -6.13 10.79 -5.77
N ARG A 265 -7.15 11.51 -6.22
CA ARG A 265 -7.03 12.95 -6.46
C ARG A 265 -7.05 13.65 -5.12
N THR A 266 -5.94 14.28 -4.80
CA THR A 266 -5.93 15.42 -3.87
C THR A 266 -6.90 16.49 -4.34
N ARG A 267 -7.61 17.09 -3.39
CA ARG A 267 -8.65 18.11 -3.62
C ARG A 267 -8.12 19.54 -3.52
N ASP A 268 -8.98 20.45 -3.98
CA ASP A 268 -8.91 21.92 -4.01
C ASP A 268 -8.02 22.62 -2.97
N ARG A 269 -7.34 23.66 -3.46
CA ARG A 269 -6.24 24.48 -2.91
C ARG A 269 -6.37 25.09 -1.50
N ASN A 270 -7.41 24.81 -0.71
CA ASN A 270 -7.64 25.50 0.56
C ASN A 270 -7.19 24.68 1.79
N MET A 271 -5.95 24.19 1.77
CA MET A 271 -5.39 23.23 2.72
C MET A 271 -5.69 23.51 4.20
N ARG A 272 -6.17 22.47 4.89
CA ARG A 272 -5.69 22.12 6.23
C ARG A 272 -5.47 20.60 6.33
N THR A 273 -4.54 20.20 5.45
CA THR A 273 -3.65 19.02 5.39
C THR A 273 -4.10 17.66 4.83
N ASP A 274 -4.65 17.65 3.60
CA ASP A 274 -4.58 16.53 2.62
C ASP A 274 -5.71 15.46 2.64
N LEU A 275 -5.64 14.50 1.71
CA LEU A 275 -6.44 13.27 1.68
C LEU A 275 -6.39 12.56 3.03
N PRO A 276 -7.54 12.14 3.59
CA PRO A 276 -7.56 11.30 4.76
C PRO A 276 -6.72 10.04 4.51
N TYR A 277 -5.87 9.68 5.45
CA TYR A 277 -5.04 8.50 5.33
C TYR A 277 -4.57 7.98 6.70
N HIS A 278 -4.97 6.76 7.04
CA HIS A 278 -4.49 6.03 8.20
C HIS A 278 -4.53 4.53 7.97
N VAL A 279 -3.68 3.80 8.67
CA VAL A 279 -3.62 2.34 8.57
C VAL A 279 -4.41 1.72 9.71
N LEU A 280 -5.39 0.89 9.38
CA LEU A 280 -6.16 0.14 10.37
C LEU A 280 -5.25 -0.86 11.08
N GLY A 281 -5.19 -0.83 12.41
CA GLY A 281 -4.24 -1.61 13.20
C GLY A 281 -2.80 -1.05 13.20
N GLY A 282 -2.54 0.01 12.43
CA GLY A 282 -1.25 0.72 12.36
C GLY A 282 -1.28 2.07 13.09
N GLU A 283 -2.11 2.23 14.12
CA GLU A 283 -2.29 3.50 14.83
C GLU A 283 -0.99 3.99 15.50
N ASN A 284 -0.02 3.09 15.69
CA ASN A 284 1.29 3.38 16.24
C ASN A 284 2.41 3.50 15.19
N TRP A 285 2.06 3.72 13.93
CA TRP A 285 3.02 3.90 12.82
C TRP A 285 3.46 5.36 12.63
N ASP A 286 4.59 5.56 11.95
CA ASP A 286 5.09 6.88 11.60
C ASP A 286 4.42 7.38 10.31
N MET A 287 3.31 8.08 10.49
CA MET A 287 2.54 8.68 9.38
C MET A 287 3.05 10.07 8.98
N ARG A 288 4.17 10.54 9.57
CA ARG A 288 4.62 11.92 9.37
C ARG A 288 5.24 12.13 8.00
N THR A 289 4.83 13.16 7.28
CA THR A 289 5.50 13.67 6.08
C THR A 289 6.00 15.09 6.30
N ILE A 290 6.95 15.55 5.49
CA ILE A 290 7.41 16.94 5.51
C ILE A 290 6.30 17.85 4.97
N HIS A 291 6.15 19.01 5.59
CA HIS A 291 5.38 20.14 5.08
C HIS A 291 6.18 21.44 5.17
N ILE A 292 6.10 22.24 4.10
CA ILE A 292 6.70 23.57 4.01
C ILE A 292 5.63 24.47 3.39
N GLU A 293 5.22 25.51 4.11
CA GLU A 293 4.19 26.45 3.66
C GLU A 293 4.64 27.15 2.36
N GLY A 294 3.79 27.15 1.34
CA GLY A 294 4.07 27.79 0.05
C GLY A 294 5.01 27.02 -0.88
N ASN A 295 5.43 25.80 -0.52
CA ASN A 295 6.26 24.95 -1.38
C ASN A 295 5.41 24.32 -2.49
N GLY A 296 5.71 24.65 -3.75
CA GLY A 296 4.89 24.26 -4.90
C GLY A 296 4.82 22.75 -5.15
N CYS A 297 5.77 21.94 -4.67
CA CYS A 297 5.69 20.49 -4.77
C CYS A 297 4.56 19.91 -3.90
N LEU A 298 4.23 20.60 -2.79
CA LEU A 298 3.23 20.16 -1.82
C LEU A 298 1.82 20.67 -2.13
N ASP A 299 1.67 21.56 -3.13
CA ASP A 299 0.38 22.08 -3.60
C ASP A 299 -0.54 20.99 -4.14
N CYS A 300 0.06 19.89 -4.62
CA CYS A 300 -0.66 18.80 -5.25
C CYS A 300 -0.75 17.57 -4.36
N HIS A 301 0.22 17.26 -3.51
CA HIS A 301 0.20 16.07 -2.65
C HIS A 301 1.28 16.15 -1.57
N ARG A 302 1.14 15.42 -0.46
CA ARG A 302 2.27 15.19 0.47
C ARG A 302 3.36 14.37 -0.23
N ILE A 303 4.55 14.27 0.38
CA ILE A 303 5.65 13.48 -0.18
C ILE A 303 6.26 12.62 0.92
N GLY A 304 6.31 11.31 0.67
CA GLY A 304 7.11 10.38 1.46
C GLY A 304 8.56 10.42 0.99
N MET A 305 9.44 11.02 1.78
CA MET A 305 10.84 11.20 1.38
C MET A 305 11.58 9.87 1.24
N GLY A 306 11.25 8.85 2.04
CA GLY A 306 11.82 7.50 1.87
C GLY A 306 11.58 6.96 0.46
N THR A 307 10.33 7.01 0.00
CA THR A 307 9.93 6.60 -1.35
C THR A 307 10.59 7.46 -2.43
N ALA A 308 10.62 8.78 -2.27
CA ALA A 308 11.27 9.68 -3.24
C ALA A 308 12.77 9.36 -3.39
N MET A 309 13.47 9.13 -2.28
CA MET A 309 14.88 8.74 -2.28
C MET A 309 15.10 7.36 -2.91
N LEU A 310 14.18 6.42 -2.73
CA LEU A 310 14.20 5.11 -3.39
C LEU A 310 14.10 5.26 -4.91
N PHE A 311 13.15 6.05 -5.40
CA PHE A 311 13.00 6.31 -6.84
C PHE A 311 14.23 6.99 -7.44
N MET A 312 14.78 8.00 -6.75
CA MET A 312 16.01 8.68 -7.17
C MET A 312 17.21 7.73 -7.24
N ARG A 313 17.36 6.84 -6.24
CA ARG A 313 18.40 5.81 -6.24
C ARG A 313 18.33 4.93 -7.50
N TYR A 314 17.12 4.62 -7.95
CA TYR A 314 16.88 3.83 -9.15
C TYR A 314 16.74 4.65 -10.43
N GLY A 315 17.16 5.92 -10.44
CA GLY A 315 17.28 6.74 -11.66
C GLY A 315 15.97 7.37 -12.12
N TRP A 316 15.05 7.67 -11.20
CA TRP A 316 13.90 8.53 -11.45
C TRP A 316 14.09 9.86 -10.71
N HIS A 317 14.28 10.95 -11.44
CA HIS A 317 14.55 12.26 -10.86
C HIS A 317 13.30 13.16 -10.92
N PRO A 318 12.83 13.72 -9.79
CA PRO A 318 11.62 14.55 -9.77
C PRO A 318 11.65 15.69 -10.79
N ASN A 319 12.78 16.37 -10.97
CA ASN A 319 12.91 17.49 -11.91
C ASN A 319 12.75 17.09 -13.39
N GLU A 320 12.90 15.80 -13.73
CA GLU A 320 12.72 15.30 -15.10
C GLU A 320 11.27 14.91 -15.39
N HIS A 321 10.43 14.81 -14.36
CA HIS A 321 9.11 14.21 -14.45
C HIS A 321 7.99 15.03 -13.81
N MET A 322 8.32 15.95 -12.90
CA MET A 322 7.36 16.69 -12.09
C MET A 322 7.56 18.21 -12.21
N PRO A 323 6.47 19.00 -12.23
CA PRO A 323 5.08 18.53 -12.39
C PRO A 323 4.85 17.95 -13.80
N PRO A 324 3.90 17.02 -14.00
CA PRO A 324 3.76 16.26 -15.25
C PRO A 324 3.55 17.11 -16.51
N LYS A 325 2.99 18.32 -16.36
CA LYS A 325 2.73 19.25 -17.48
C LYS A 325 3.87 20.23 -17.75
N ASN A 326 4.82 20.35 -16.82
CA ASN A 326 5.95 21.28 -16.95
C ASN A 326 7.16 20.81 -16.11
N PRO A 327 7.81 19.69 -16.46
CA PRO A 327 8.88 19.11 -15.66
C PRO A 327 9.99 20.11 -15.33
N GLY A 328 10.45 20.10 -14.08
CA GLY A 328 11.57 20.93 -13.60
C GLY A 328 11.18 22.36 -13.21
N SER A 329 9.95 22.78 -13.48
CA SER A 329 9.46 24.11 -13.09
C SER A 329 9.42 24.36 -11.58
N LEU A 330 9.37 23.29 -10.77
CA LEU A 330 9.40 23.31 -9.30
C LEU A 330 10.75 22.88 -8.71
N SER A 331 11.84 22.99 -9.48
CA SER A 331 13.17 22.52 -9.06
C SER A 331 13.67 23.18 -7.77
N LYS A 332 13.34 24.45 -7.54
CA LYS A 332 13.71 25.16 -6.30
C LYS A 332 12.91 24.66 -5.10
N ASP A 333 11.60 24.45 -5.27
CA ASP A 333 10.74 23.86 -4.24
C ASP A 333 11.22 22.44 -3.88
N TRP A 334 11.66 21.68 -4.88
CA TRP A 334 12.26 20.37 -4.66
C TRP A 334 13.60 20.44 -3.91
N GLU A 335 14.46 21.41 -4.23
CA GLU A 335 15.71 21.64 -3.49
C GLU A 335 15.45 22.00 -2.02
N GLU A 336 14.44 22.83 -1.75
CA GLU A 336 14.02 23.19 -0.39
C GLU A 336 13.53 21.98 0.41
N LEU A 337 12.72 21.11 -0.20
CA LEU A 337 12.29 19.84 0.41
C LEU A 337 13.47 18.91 0.73
N LEU A 338 14.44 18.81 -0.19
CA LEU A 338 15.65 18.03 0.02
C LEU A 338 16.50 18.59 1.16
N GLU A 339 16.65 19.91 1.23
CA GLU A 339 17.37 20.58 2.32
C GLU A 339 16.68 20.30 3.67
N CYS A 340 15.36 20.47 3.74
CA CYS A 340 14.63 20.16 4.96
C CYS A 340 14.77 18.67 5.34
N TRP A 341 14.63 17.76 4.39
CA TRP A 341 14.82 16.34 4.66
C TRP A 341 16.19 16.07 5.26
N GLN A 342 17.26 16.53 4.60
CA GLN A 342 18.65 16.31 5.01
C GLN A 342 18.99 16.91 6.38
N ASN A 343 18.53 18.13 6.66
CA ASN A 343 18.76 18.82 7.93
C ASN A 343 17.77 18.38 9.02
N ARG A 344 16.72 17.68 8.61
CA ARG A 344 15.50 17.34 9.35
C ARG A 344 14.60 18.56 9.62
N PRO A 345 13.27 18.38 9.65
CA PRO A 345 12.33 19.45 10.01
C PRO A 345 12.66 20.11 11.35
N GLU A 346 13.12 19.34 12.33
CA GLU A 346 13.44 19.87 13.66
C GLU A 346 14.55 20.93 13.67
N ASN A 347 15.41 20.97 12.65
CA ASN A 347 16.52 21.93 12.53
C ASN A 347 16.35 22.90 11.36
N THR A 348 15.20 22.89 10.68
CA THR A 348 14.98 23.68 9.45
C THR A 348 13.80 24.64 9.66
N PRO A 349 14.04 25.96 9.82
CA PRO A 349 12.95 26.92 10.02
C PRO A 349 11.92 26.87 8.89
N GLY A 350 10.63 26.83 9.26
CA GLY A 350 9.52 26.79 8.29
C GLY A 350 9.25 25.40 7.71
N CYS A 351 9.95 24.37 8.17
CA CYS A 351 9.71 23.00 7.79
C CYS A 351 9.17 22.18 8.96
N ASP A 352 7.98 21.61 8.78
CA ASP A 352 7.24 20.92 9.82
C ASP A 352 7.04 19.43 9.48
N TRP A 353 6.94 18.62 10.54
CA TRP A 353 6.34 17.30 10.42
C TRP A 353 4.82 17.42 10.51
N VAL A 354 4.11 16.84 9.55
CA VAL A 354 2.64 16.76 9.59
C VAL A 354 2.17 15.33 9.51
N VAL A 355 1.07 15.01 10.21
CA VAL A 355 0.31 13.77 9.99
C VAL A 355 -0.97 14.07 9.21
N PRO A 356 -1.41 13.17 8.33
CA PRO A 356 -2.65 13.35 7.56
C PRO A 356 -3.91 13.31 8.45
N PRO A 357 -5.05 13.80 7.92
CA PRO A 357 -6.36 13.64 8.50
C PRO A 357 -6.72 12.17 8.65
N THR A 358 -7.50 11.87 9.68
CA THR A 358 -7.97 10.52 9.98
C THR A 358 -9.45 10.60 10.36
N GLY A 359 -10.33 10.08 9.50
CA GLY A 359 -11.78 10.28 9.67
C GLY A 359 -12.14 11.77 9.81
N ASP A 360 -12.74 12.14 10.94
CA ASP A 360 -13.16 13.51 11.24
C ASP A 360 -12.04 14.40 11.85
N VAL A 361 -10.86 13.85 12.10
CA VAL A 361 -9.72 14.59 12.67
C VAL A 361 -8.91 15.21 11.55
N LEU A 362 -8.77 16.54 11.57
CA LEU A 362 -7.91 17.26 10.63
C LEU A 362 -6.44 16.87 10.82
N GLY A 363 -5.67 16.93 9.73
CA GLY A 363 -4.24 16.74 9.83
C GLY A 363 -3.60 17.86 10.65
N GLN A 364 -2.46 17.56 11.23
CA GLN A 364 -1.83 18.44 12.22
C GLN A 364 -0.32 18.42 12.12
N VAL A 365 0.28 19.57 12.40
CA VAL A 365 1.71 19.67 12.68
C VAL A 365 1.98 18.93 13.98
N VAL A 366 2.99 18.06 13.99
CA VAL A 366 3.41 17.30 15.16
C VAL A 366 4.80 17.69 15.58
N SER A 367 5.03 17.70 16.90
CA SER A 367 6.28 18.14 17.47
C SER A 367 7.33 17.02 17.51
N THR A 368 8.50 17.34 18.03
CA THR A 368 9.61 16.40 18.24
C THR A 368 9.30 15.36 19.32
N ASP A 369 8.16 15.41 20.01
CA ASP A 369 7.71 14.41 20.96
C ASP A 369 6.79 13.33 20.34
N TYR A 370 6.55 13.36 19.01
CA TYR A 370 5.71 12.37 18.34
C TYR A 370 6.14 10.93 18.72
N PRO A 371 5.23 10.10 19.26
CA PRO A 371 5.62 8.85 19.92
C PRO A 371 5.92 7.70 18.95
N HIS A 372 5.52 7.84 17.68
CA HIS A 372 5.56 6.74 16.71
C HIS A 372 6.65 6.90 15.65
N LYS A 373 7.74 7.61 15.95
CA LYS A 373 8.81 7.86 14.97
C LYS A 373 9.44 6.57 14.47
N ALA A 374 9.67 6.48 13.18
CA ALA A 374 10.36 5.37 12.55
C ALA A 374 11.69 5.81 11.92
N ALA A 375 12.59 4.85 11.73
CA ALA A 375 13.92 5.10 11.19
C ALA A 375 13.91 5.51 9.71
N PHE A 376 12.91 5.07 8.93
CA PHE A 376 12.75 5.47 7.53
C PHE A 376 12.45 6.96 7.35
N ASN A 377 12.05 7.67 8.41
CA ASN A 377 11.91 9.13 8.47
C ASN A 377 13.22 9.82 8.94
N GLN A 378 14.37 9.26 8.56
CA GLN A 378 15.69 9.82 8.83
C GLN A 378 16.56 9.77 7.56
N PRO A 379 17.28 10.86 7.23
CA PRO A 379 18.25 10.86 6.15
C PRO A 379 19.31 9.78 6.33
N GLY A 380 19.71 9.15 5.23
CA GLY A 380 20.72 8.10 5.27
C GLY A 380 20.25 6.77 5.84
N HIS A 381 18.99 6.66 6.30
CA HIS A 381 18.37 5.36 6.45
C HIS A 381 18.25 4.75 5.05
N GLU A 382 18.97 3.65 4.83
CA GLU A 382 18.79 2.87 3.61
C GLU A 382 17.40 2.23 3.70
N ALA A 383 16.44 2.82 2.99
CA ALA A 383 15.14 2.17 2.76
C ALA A 383 15.43 0.73 2.32
N LEU A 384 14.74 -0.22 2.97
CA LEU A 384 14.87 -1.68 2.86
C LEU A 384 15.93 -2.14 1.85
N ASN A 385 16.95 -2.88 2.32
CA ASN A 385 17.92 -3.60 1.48
C ASN A 385 17.22 -4.56 0.51
N PHE A 386 16.65 -4.05 -0.59
CA PHE A 386 16.29 -4.85 -1.73
C PHE A 386 17.61 -5.30 -2.33
N PRO A 387 17.91 -6.62 -2.33
CA PRO A 387 19.13 -7.09 -2.95
C PRO A 387 19.13 -6.58 -4.39
N GLU A 388 20.24 -5.95 -4.79
CA GLU A 388 20.53 -5.65 -6.19
C GLU A 388 20.58 -6.99 -6.95
N THR A 389 19.44 -7.52 -7.36
CA THR A 389 19.38 -8.65 -8.28
C THR A 389 19.72 -8.07 -9.65
N GLY A 390 21.02 -7.97 -9.90
CA GLY A 390 21.57 -7.14 -10.95
C GLY A 390 21.39 -7.66 -12.37
N THR A 391 21.62 -6.75 -13.31
CA THR A 391 22.54 -6.95 -14.45
C THR A 391 23.19 -5.62 -14.75
N GLY A 392 24.43 -5.45 -14.31
CA GLY A 392 25.20 -4.23 -14.52
C GLY A 392 26.59 -4.33 -13.90
N ARG A 393 27.34 -5.41 -14.22
CA ARG A 393 28.80 -5.28 -14.22
C ARG A 393 29.14 -4.32 -15.35
N ASP A 394 29.11 -3.04 -15.01
CA ASP A 394 29.82 -1.88 -15.58
C ASP A 394 29.20 -0.64 -14.93
N GLY A 395 29.50 -0.46 -13.64
CA GLY A 395 28.98 0.63 -12.82
C GLY A 395 29.85 0.81 -11.59
N LEU A 396 30.99 1.48 -11.79
CA LEU A 396 31.83 2.07 -10.74
C LEU A 396 32.36 1.13 -9.65
N ARG A 397 33.39 0.35 -9.99
CA ARG A 397 34.42 0.04 -9.00
C ARG A 397 35.09 1.35 -8.56
N GLY A 398 34.79 1.77 -7.34
CA GLY A 398 35.71 2.55 -6.51
C GLY A 398 35.57 4.06 -6.61
N LYS A 399 35.41 4.66 -5.42
CA LYS A 399 35.53 6.08 -5.06
C LYS A 399 34.30 6.95 -5.31
N SER A 400 33.31 6.78 -4.45
CA SER A 400 32.50 7.92 -3.96
C SER A 400 32.71 8.06 -2.45
N LYS A 401 33.90 8.54 -2.06
CA LYS A 401 34.04 9.30 -0.82
C LYS A 401 33.91 10.77 -1.22
N ARG A 402 32.89 11.44 -0.70
CA ARG A 402 32.69 12.91 -0.72
C ARG A 402 32.88 13.57 -2.09
N LYS A 403 31.78 13.76 -2.82
CA LYS A 403 31.50 14.92 -3.70
C LYS A 403 30.13 14.72 -4.35
N PHE A 404 29.06 14.92 -3.58
CA PHE A 404 27.71 15.07 -4.14
C PHE A 404 27.04 16.40 -3.79
N PHE A 405 27.74 17.27 -3.06
CA PHE A 405 27.22 18.59 -2.69
C PHE A 405 28.32 19.62 -2.88
N GLY A 406 28.24 20.35 -4.00
CA GLY A 406 28.93 21.63 -4.15
C GLY A 406 28.16 22.67 -3.35
N ALA A 407 28.41 22.75 -2.04
CA ALA A 407 28.01 23.91 -1.26
C ALA A 407 28.77 25.13 -1.80
N LYS A 408 28.11 25.98 -2.58
CA LYS A 408 28.54 27.36 -2.73
C LYS A 408 28.06 28.10 -1.50
N THR A 409 28.94 28.25 -0.52
CA THR A 409 28.76 29.18 0.57
C THR A 409 28.65 30.59 0.01
N ARG A 410 27.57 31.31 0.35
CA ARG A 410 27.47 32.76 0.18
C ARG A 410 28.48 33.44 1.11
N SER A 411 29.68 33.65 0.62
CA SER A 411 30.55 34.76 1.03
C SER A 411 31.40 35.11 -0.18
N ASP A 412 31.14 36.29 -0.75
CA ASP A 412 32.10 37.17 -1.42
C ASP A 412 31.33 38.14 -2.33
N LYS A 413 30.59 39.04 -1.68
CA LYS A 413 30.45 40.43 -2.16
C LYS A 413 31.34 41.28 -1.27
N ALA A 414 32.56 41.55 -1.71
CA ALA A 414 33.31 42.77 -1.39
C ALA A 414 34.65 42.80 -2.13
N LYS A 415 34.86 43.87 -2.93
CA LYS A 415 36.11 44.33 -3.58
C LYS A 415 36.51 43.51 -4.82
N GLN A 416 36.63 44.03 -6.03
CA GLN A 416 36.76 45.39 -6.59
C GLN A 416 35.90 45.52 -7.85
#